data_AF-A0A2G1W1T9-F1
#
_entry.id   AF-A0A2G1W1T9-F1
#
_cell.length_a   1.000
_cell.length_b   1.000
_cell.length_c   1.000
_cell.angle_alpha   90.00
_cell.angle_beta   90.00
_cell.angle_gamma   90.00
#
_symmetry.space_group_name_H-M   'P 1'
#
loop_
_entity.id
_entity.type
_entity.pdbx_description
1 polymer ?
#
loop_
_entity_poly.entity_id
_entity_poly.type
_entity_poly.pdbx_seq_one_letter_code
_entity_poly.pdbx_strand_id
1 'polypeptide(L)'
;MTSSDDSKLSASLLARLLTPRNLAVFFFLVLPLSLIFLVLAWWFARQNAAAQELADRKNDLLASGLPIDAESLLEYRMERIDSSRSREWERILDEIESDAFQESSRNIPVIGINVGEDVPSYVYGQDYPYDDAVRTYLTEWKRVLDRIHLVAVGSRGIWTSIESDAFFPGMGQERHIVRLLKLEFEDALRRDDFDHAGQCVLALIGSSRGSEEEPIAVSQLVSVAMLDVALNAIKTSLQIDCFDGEQWRAVLEQLEGLEEIEPRYRRFLIGERAWALPLFEDTEFLEELGEEAVAYQLPGGHSIDALETLAMYDRLELVPTDDLTTFFKEIESLETSVQASFQSRNWLRKLDTQVTEMTMPSLVSMNQAFVRSAMHVRLAKTAILARLFQQREGRWPSTIQEIHDAAPSLLNDRDESGDFKIGNLAPMGDRPFGLKVDQKELALWGFEPDSATAATPVEPPTEQEFIDEDAEYGPMQAEAYLQRWLWILPTDGLAKSD
;
A
#
# COMPACT_ATOMS: atom_id res chain seq x y z
N MET A 1 -14.15 63.28 -60.42
CA MET A 1 -13.34 64.09 -59.49
C MET A 1 -14.18 64.35 -58.24
N THR A 2 -14.15 63.42 -57.29
CA THR A 2 -14.69 63.55 -55.93
C THR A 2 -13.69 62.82 -55.03
N SER A 3 -12.62 63.50 -54.67
CA SER A 3 -11.56 62.99 -53.79
C SER A 3 -10.85 64.21 -53.21
N SER A 4 -11.29 64.70 -52.06
CA SER A 4 -10.51 65.69 -51.28
C SER A 4 -11.05 65.96 -49.86
N ASP A 5 -12.28 65.59 -49.50
CA ASP A 5 -12.84 66.00 -48.19
C ASP A 5 -12.73 64.95 -47.07
N ASP A 6 -12.52 63.67 -47.37
CA ASP A 6 -12.33 62.63 -46.33
C ASP A 6 -10.98 62.72 -45.61
N SER A 7 -9.99 63.41 -46.20
CA SER A 7 -8.64 63.52 -45.61
C SER A 7 -8.52 64.57 -44.50
N LYS A 8 -9.43 65.57 -44.45
CA LYS A 8 -9.40 66.63 -43.43
C LYS A 8 -10.12 66.23 -42.14
N LEU A 9 -11.17 65.41 -42.26
CA LEU A 9 -11.89 64.85 -41.11
C LEU A 9 -11.02 63.87 -40.33
N SER A 10 -10.27 63.01 -41.03
CA SER A 10 -9.34 62.05 -40.42
C SER A 10 -8.16 62.73 -39.71
N ALA A 11 -7.60 63.80 -40.29
CA ALA A 11 -6.51 64.57 -39.66
C ALA A 11 -6.94 65.28 -38.36
N SER A 12 -8.18 65.79 -38.29
CA SER A 12 -8.68 66.49 -37.08
C SER A 12 -8.99 65.54 -35.91
N LEU A 13 -9.42 64.30 -36.22
CA LEU A 13 -9.66 63.26 -35.23
C LEU A 13 -8.35 62.72 -34.64
N LEU A 14 -7.33 62.52 -35.48
CA LEU A 14 -5.99 62.14 -35.03
C LEU A 14 -5.36 63.21 -34.12
N ALA A 15 -5.51 64.49 -34.46
CA ALA A 15 -5.00 65.59 -33.62
C ALA A 15 -5.71 65.70 -32.26
N ARG A 16 -7.00 65.33 -32.17
CA ARG A 16 -7.74 65.28 -30.89
C ARG A 16 -7.37 64.04 -30.07
N LEU A 17 -7.10 62.90 -30.70
CA LEU A 17 -6.66 61.66 -30.04
C LEU A 17 -5.26 61.78 -29.42
N LEU A 18 -4.38 62.61 -30.00
CA LEU A 18 -2.99 62.81 -29.53
C LEU A 18 -2.83 63.91 -28.47
N THR A 19 -3.91 64.40 -27.86
CA THR A 19 -3.76 65.33 -26.74
C THR A 19 -3.11 64.62 -25.54
N PRO A 20 -2.26 65.29 -24.74
CA PRO A 20 -1.56 64.66 -23.61
C PRO A 20 -2.50 63.94 -22.64
N ARG A 21 -3.73 64.47 -22.49
CA ARG A 21 -4.79 63.88 -21.67
C ARG A 21 -5.32 62.56 -22.24
N ASN A 22 -5.51 62.46 -23.55
CA ASN A 22 -6.01 61.26 -24.20
C ASN A 22 -4.92 60.18 -24.31
N LEU A 23 -3.66 60.56 -24.50
CA LEU A 23 -2.52 59.66 -24.40
C LEU A 23 -2.37 59.09 -22.98
N ALA A 24 -2.51 59.93 -21.95
CA ALA A 24 -2.48 59.46 -20.56
C ALA A 24 -3.61 58.44 -20.28
N VAL A 25 -4.85 58.72 -20.67
CA VAL A 25 -5.97 57.76 -20.50
C VAL A 25 -5.71 56.46 -21.27
N PHE A 26 -5.17 56.55 -22.49
CA PHE A 26 -4.86 55.36 -23.28
C PHE A 26 -3.77 54.49 -22.62
N PHE A 27 -2.65 55.08 -22.21
CA PHE A 27 -1.52 54.34 -21.63
C PHE A 27 -1.77 53.85 -20.20
N PHE A 28 -2.47 54.64 -19.37
CA PHE A 28 -2.69 54.28 -17.96
C PHE A 28 -3.97 53.47 -17.73
N LEU A 29 -4.91 53.44 -18.67
CA LEU A 29 -6.22 52.81 -18.46
C LEU A 29 -6.60 51.84 -19.57
N VAL A 30 -6.55 52.26 -20.84
CA VAL A 30 -6.98 51.40 -21.96
C VAL A 30 -6.00 50.26 -22.23
N LEU A 31 -4.70 50.55 -22.30
CA LEU A 31 -3.65 49.56 -22.57
C LEU A 31 -3.55 48.51 -21.45
N PRO A 32 -3.54 48.86 -20.15
CA PRO A 32 -3.53 47.85 -19.09
C PRO A 32 -4.80 46.99 -19.10
N LEU A 33 -5.98 47.58 -19.29
CA LEU A 33 -7.23 46.82 -19.36
C LEU A 33 -7.30 45.91 -20.57
N SER A 34 -6.81 46.33 -21.74
CA SER A 34 -6.78 45.47 -22.92
C SER A 34 -5.79 44.32 -22.75
N LEU A 35 -4.64 44.55 -22.12
CA LEU A 35 -3.69 43.51 -21.76
C LEU A 35 -4.30 42.52 -20.76
N ILE A 36 -4.98 43.01 -19.71
CA ILE A 36 -5.70 42.15 -18.76
C ILE A 36 -6.76 41.33 -19.48
N PHE A 37 -7.56 41.94 -20.36
CA PHE A 37 -8.59 41.24 -21.13
C PHE A 37 -8.00 40.16 -22.04
N LEU A 38 -6.89 40.45 -22.73
CA LEU A 38 -6.20 39.45 -23.56
C LEU A 38 -5.67 38.28 -22.72
N VAL A 39 -5.11 38.55 -21.55
CA VAL A 39 -4.65 37.51 -20.61
C VAL A 39 -5.83 36.66 -20.13
N LEU A 40 -6.94 37.28 -19.76
CA LEU A 40 -8.15 36.56 -19.35
C LEU A 40 -8.76 35.73 -20.50
N ALA A 41 -8.84 36.29 -21.70
CA ALA A 41 -9.35 35.57 -22.86
C ALA A 41 -8.46 34.38 -23.23
N TRP A 42 -7.14 34.56 -23.18
CA TRP A 42 -6.18 33.47 -23.34
C TRP A 42 -6.33 32.40 -22.25
N TRP A 43 -6.51 32.83 -20.99
CA TRP A 43 -6.73 31.95 -19.85
C TRP A 43 -7.98 31.08 -20.02
N PHE A 44 -9.14 31.69 -20.33
CA PHE A 44 -10.38 30.96 -20.56
C PHE A 44 -10.29 30.01 -21.77
N ALA A 45 -9.65 30.44 -22.87
CA ALA A 45 -9.44 29.58 -24.03
C ALA A 45 -8.59 28.35 -23.69
N ARG A 46 -7.55 28.54 -22.88
CA ARG A 46 -6.68 27.46 -22.39
C ARG A 46 -7.44 26.49 -21.49
N GLN A 47 -8.23 26.98 -20.53
CA GLN A 47 -9.02 26.14 -19.63
C GLN A 47 -10.11 25.37 -20.39
N ASN A 48 -10.79 26.01 -21.35
CA ASN A 48 -11.81 25.34 -22.14
C ASN A 48 -11.24 24.23 -23.03
N ALA A 49 -10.05 24.43 -23.61
CA ALA A 49 -9.36 23.38 -24.35
C ALA A 49 -8.98 22.19 -23.44
N ALA A 50 -8.47 22.47 -22.24
CA ALA A 50 -8.15 21.44 -21.25
C ALA A 50 -9.40 20.68 -20.77
N ALA A 51 -10.53 21.36 -20.56
CA ALA A 51 -11.79 20.73 -20.17
C ALA A 51 -12.32 19.78 -21.25
N GLN A 52 -12.17 20.14 -22.53
CA GLN A 52 -12.54 19.26 -23.65
C GLN A 52 -11.65 18.02 -23.70
N GLU A 53 -10.33 18.20 -23.60
CA GLU A 53 -9.37 17.09 -23.57
C GLU A 53 -9.61 16.17 -22.36
N LEU A 54 -9.89 16.72 -21.19
CA LEU A 54 -10.23 15.95 -20.00
C LEU A 54 -11.52 15.13 -20.21
N ALA A 55 -12.56 15.74 -20.79
CA ALA A 55 -13.80 15.03 -21.08
C ALA A 55 -13.57 13.87 -22.08
N ASP A 56 -12.78 14.09 -23.12
CA ASP A 56 -12.40 13.04 -24.07
C ASP A 56 -11.65 11.90 -23.37
N ARG A 57 -10.69 12.22 -22.49
CA ARG A 57 -9.93 11.22 -21.70
C ARG A 57 -10.82 10.45 -20.72
N LYS A 58 -11.77 11.10 -20.04
CA LYS A 58 -12.75 10.43 -19.17
C LYS A 58 -13.65 9.48 -19.99
N ASN A 59 -14.06 9.89 -21.18
CA ASN A 59 -14.84 9.04 -22.08
C ASN A 59 -14.04 7.82 -22.57
N ASP A 60 -12.75 7.98 -22.89
CA ASP A 60 -11.88 6.87 -23.29
C ASP A 60 -11.71 5.84 -22.17
N LEU A 61 -11.57 6.30 -20.92
CA LEU A 61 -11.50 5.44 -19.73
C LEU A 61 -12.80 4.65 -19.55
N LEU A 62 -13.95 5.32 -19.58
CA LEU A 62 -15.27 4.66 -19.49
C LEU A 62 -15.48 3.66 -20.64
N ALA A 63 -15.12 4.02 -21.87
CA ALA A 63 -15.22 3.14 -23.03
C ALA A 63 -14.33 1.90 -22.90
N SER A 64 -13.25 1.98 -22.11
CA SER A 64 -12.36 0.88 -21.77
C SER A 64 -12.82 0.08 -20.55
N GLY A 65 -13.98 0.41 -19.96
CA GLY A 65 -14.51 -0.22 -18.75
C GLY A 65 -13.77 0.16 -17.47
N LEU A 66 -13.08 1.31 -17.45
CA LEU A 66 -12.34 1.78 -16.30
C LEU A 66 -13.15 2.84 -15.52
N PRO A 67 -13.18 2.76 -14.18
CA PRO A 67 -13.88 3.72 -13.35
C PRO A 67 -13.21 5.11 -13.38
N ILE A 68 -14.03 6.14 -13.18
CA ILE A 68 -13.63 7.56 -13.18
C ILE A 68 -14.19 8.34 -11.98
N ASP A 69 -15.03 7.70 -11.17
CA ASP A 69 -15.72 8.28 -10.02
C ASP A 69 -16.14 7.19 -9.02
N ALA A 70 -16.77 7.58 -7.91
CA ALA A 70 -17.20 6.67 -6.84
C ALA A 70 -18.21 5.61 -7.32
N GLU A 71 -19.15 6.02 -8.17
CA GLU A 71 -20.24 5.15 -8.63
C GLU A 71 -19.71 4.07 -9.57
N SER A 72 -18.93 4.45 -10.58
CA SER A 72 -18.27 3.52 -11.49
C SER A 72 -17.24 2.64 -10.77
N LEU A 73 -16.57 3.15 -9.72
CA LEU A 73 -15.67 2.35 -8.89
C LEU A 73 -16.42 1.30 -8.06
N LEU A 74 -17.61 1.64 -7.55
CA LEU A 74 -18.46 0.67 -6.84
C LEU A 74 -18.91 -0.46 -7.78
N GLU A 75 -19.32 -0.13 -9.01
CA GLU A 75 -19.65 -1.14 -10.04
C GLU A 75 -18.44 -2.03 -10.33
N TYR A 76 -17.25 -1.42 -10.53
CA TYR A 76 -15.99 -2.13 -10.73
C TYR A 76 -15.67 -3.10 -9.57
N ARG A 77 -15.92 -2.69 -8.31
CA ARG A 77 -15.75 -3.55 -7.12
C ARG A 77 -16.73 -4.72 -7.13
N MET A 78 -18.02 -4.45 -7.40
CA MET A 78 -19.07 -5.48 -7.38
C MET A 78 -18.86 -6.59 -8.40
N GLU A 79 -18.24 -6.29 -9.55
CA GLU A 79 -17.94 -7.30 -10.57
C GLU A 79 -16.78 -8.24 -10.19
N ARG A 80 -15.91 -7.82 -9.27
CA ARG A 80 -14.64 -8.49 -8.98
C ARG A 80 -14.65 -9.20 -7.63
N ILE A 81 -15.09 -8.51 -6.58
CA ILE A 81 -14.95 -8.98 -5.22
C ILE A 81 -16.10 -9.93 -4.88
N ASP A 82 -15.75 -11.11 -4.37
CA ASP A 82 -16.76 -12.10 -3.98
C ASP A 82 -17.62 -11.60 -2.82
N SER A 83 -18.93 -11.70 -3.01
CA SER A 83 -19.93 -11.32 -2.01
C SER A 83 -20.43 -12.50 -1.17
N SER A 84 -19.98 -13.73 -1.47
CA SER A 84 -20.49 -14.93 -0.80
C SER A 84 -20.23 -14.95 0.71
N ARG A 85 -19.16 -14.29 1.16
CA ARG A 85 -18.72 -14.21 2.56
C ARG A 85 -19.07 -12.87 3.23
N SER A 86 -19.47 -11.86 2.46
CA SER A 86 -19.66 -10.48 2.94
C SER A 86 -20.60 -10.35 4.12
N ARG A 87 -21.78 -10.95 4.06
CA ARG A 87 -22.76 -10.83 5.16
C ARG A 87 -22.23 -11.38 6.47
N GLU A 88 -21.45 -12.44 6.42
CA GLU A 88 -20.90 -13.04 7.63
C GLU A 88 -19.74 -12.21 8.16
N TRP A 89 -18.93 -11.64 7.26
CA TRP A 89 -17.87 -10.70 7.59
C TRP A 89 -18.42 -9.41 8.22
N GLU A 90 -19.44 -8.79 7.63
CA GLU A 90 -20.12 -7.61 8.17
C GLU A 90 -20.61 -7.84 9.61
N ARG A 91 -21.23 -8.99 9.89
CA ARG A 91 -21.63 -9.33 11.26
C ARG A 91 -20.46 -9.49 12.22
N ILE A 92 -19.31 -9.96 11.75
CA ILE A 92 -18.08 -10.03 12.58
C ILE A 92 -17.62 -8.62 12.88
N LEU A 93 -17.58 -7.73 11.89
CA LEU A 93 -17.21 -6.32 12.04
C LEU A 93 -18.17 -5.63 13.03
N ASP A 94 -19.48 -5.78 12.86
CA ASP A 94 -20.51 -5.22 13.76
C ASP A 94 -20.32 -5.68 15.22
N GLU A 95 -19.97 -6.95 15.44
CA GLU A 95 -19.74 -7.47 16.79
C GLU A 95 -18.47 -6.90 17.42
N ILE A 96 -17.42 -6.70 16.63
CA ILE A 96 -16.15 -6.08 17.06
C ILE A 96 -16.32 -4.59 17.35
N GLU A 97 -17.25 -3.92 16.68
CA GLU A 97 -17.60 -2.52 16.95
C GLU A 97 -18.55 -2.33 18.13
N SER A 98 -19.14 -3.41 18.62
CA SER A 98 -20.10 -3.31 19.72
C SER A 98 -19.47 -2.72 20.99
N ASP A 99 -20.26 -1.93 21.73
CA ASP A 99 -19.84 -1.38 23.02
C ASP A 99 -19.32 -2.47 23.98
N ALA A 100 -19.88 -3.67 23.90
CA ALA A 100 -19.47 -4.82 24.70
C ALA A 100 -18.03 -5.25 24.38
N PHE A 101 -17.68 -5.35 23.10
CA PHE A 101 -16.31 -5.67 22.68
C PHE A 101 -15.34 -4.56 23.06
N GLN A 102 -15.71 -3.31 22.77
CA GLN A 102 -14.86 -2.15 23.07
C GLN A 102 -14.61 -1.99 24.58
N GLU A 103 -15.62 -2.20 25.43
CA GLU A 103 -15.46 -2.13 26.89
C GLU A 103 -14.61 -3.28 27.44
N SER A 104 -14.86 -4.52 26.99
CA SER A 104 -14.11 -5.70 27.47
C SER A 104 -12.63 -5.69 27.05
N SER A 105 -12.31 -5.00 25.95
CA SER A 105 -10.93 -4.93 25.43
C SER A 105 -10.01 -3.93 26.13
N ARG A 106 -10.53 -2.96 26.90
CA ARG A 106 -9.77 -1.81 27.45
C ARG A 106 -8.49 -2.18 28.21
N ASN A 107 -8.50 -3.31 28.92
CA ASN A 107 -7.37 -3.76 29.73
C ASN A 107 -6.61 -4.92 29.09
N ILE A 108 -6.88 -5.21 27.82
CA ILE A 108 -6.27 -6.32 27.09
C ILE A 108 -5.09 -5.78 26.27
N PRO A 109 -3.86 -6.29 26.48
CA PRO A 109 -2.70 -5.97 25.67
C PRO A 109 -3.00 -6.04 24.17
N VAL A 110 -2.36 -5.15 23.40
CA VAL A 110 -2.46 -5.08 21.92
C VAL A 110 -3.83 -4.63 21.38
N ILE A 111 -4.93 -4.85 22.11
CA ILE A 111 -6.29 -4.49 21.67
C ILE A 111 -6.73 -3.14 22.24
N GLY A 112 -6.71 -2.97 23.57
CA GLY A 112 -7.27 -1.77 24.24
C GLY A 112 -6.30 -0.95 25.09
N ILE A 113 -5.07 -1.44 25.35
CA ILE A 113 -4.05 -0.61 26.03
C ILE A 113 -3.53 0.45 25.05
N ASN A 114 -3.62 1.72 25.44
CA ASN A 114 -3.27 2.88 24.63
C ASN A 114 -1.79 2.90 24.23
N VAL A 115 -1.51 3.52 23.07
CA VAL A 115 -0.16 3.85 22.60
C VAL A 115 0.53 4.73 23.64
N GLY A 116 1.52 4.19 24.37
CA GLY A 116 2.32 4.92 25.35
C GLY A 116 2.65 4.18 26.65
N GLU A 117 2.01 3.04 26.93
CA GLU A 117 2.42 2.16 28.03
C GLU A 117 3.39 1.08 27.49
N ASP A 118 4.52 0.87 28.17
CA ASP A 118 5.46 -0.23 27.89
C ASP A 118 4.78 -1.57 28.25
N VAL A 119 3.93 -2.05 27.36
CA VAL A 119 3.35 -3.38 27.46
C VAL A 119 4.44 -4.38 27.10
N PRO A 120 4.82 -5.30 28.02
CA PRO A 120 5.82 -6.30 27.71
C PRO A 120 5.38 -7.13 26.51
N SER A 121 6.24 -7.19 25.49
CA SER A 121 6.05 -8.07 24.33
C SER A 121 6.05 -9.53 24.78
N TYR A 122 5.20 -10.34 24.16
CA TYR A 122 5.21 -11.78 24.40
C TYR A 122 6.53 -12.40 23.90
N VAL A 123 7.13 -13.26 24.73
CA VAL A 123 8.29 -14.09 24.38
C VAL A 123 7.98 -15.53 24.81
N TYR A 124 8.11 -16.47 23.89
CA TYR A 124 7.83 -17.89 24.16
C TYR A 124 8.68 -18.43 25.32
N GLY A 125 8.03 -19.19 26.22
CA GLY A 125 8.66 -19.75 27.41
C GLY A 125 8.90 -18.77 28.56
N GLN A 126 8.54 -17.49 28.43
CA GLN A 126 8.63 -16.50 29.51
C GLN A 126 7.27 -16.24 30.15
N ASP A 127 7.28 -15.90 31.45
CA ASP A 127 6.07 -15.54 32.19
C ASP A 127 5.42 -14.29 31.59
N TYR A 128 4.12 -14.36 31.31
CA TYR A 128 3.34 -13.27 30.75
C TYR A 128 2.32 -12.72 31.76
N PRO A 129 2.43 -11.46 32.21
CA PRO A 129 1.59 -10.92 33.30
C PRO A 129 0.08 -10.90 33.03
N TYR A 130 -0.33 -10.99 31.76
CA TYR A 130 -1.72 -10.85 31.34
C TYR A 130 -2.38 -12.18 30.94
N ASP A 131 -1.76 -13.34 31.21
CA ASP A 131 -2.26 -14.66 30.78
C ASP A 131 -3.75 -14.88 31.10
N ASP A 132 -4.14 -14.79 32.37
CA ASP A 132 -5.52 -15.04 32.81
C ASP A 132 -6.53 -14.08 32.19
N ALA A 133 -6.16 -12.80 32.04
CA ALA A 133 -7.01 -11.77 31.46
C ALA A 133 -7.23 -12.03 29.97
N VAL A 134 -6.16 -12.34 29.24
CA VAL A 134 -6.20 -12.69 27.82
C VAL A 134 -7.04 -13.94 27.60
N ARG A 135 -6.84 -15.00 28.38
CA ARG A 135 -7.60 -16.25 28.24
C ARG A 135 -9.08 -16.07 28.49
N THR A 136 -9.43 -15.29 29.52
CA THR A 136 -10.83 -14.97 29.82
C THR A 136 -11.47 -14.22 28.67
N TYR A 137 -10.77 -13.22 28.14
CA TYR A 137 -11.21 -12.41 27.01
C TYR A 137 -11.39 -13.23 25.72
N LEU A 138 -10.42 -14.06 25.35
CA LEU A 138 -10.51 -14.95 24.19
C LEU A 138 -11.65 -15.98 24.34
N THR A 139 -11.91 -16.44 25.57
CA THR A 139 -13.03 -17.35 25.86
C THR A 139 -14.38 -16.66 25.68
N GLU A 140 -14.51 -15.41 26.15
CA GLU A 140 -15.71 -14.60 25.98
C GLU A 140 -16.05 -14.38 24.49
N TRP A 141 -15.03 -14.08 23.69
CA TRP A 141 -15.17 -13.79 22.26
C TRP A 141 -14.92 -15.00 21.34
N LYS A 142 -14.87 -16.22 21.90
CA LYS A 142 -14.58 -17.44 21.13
C LYS A 142 -15.50 -17.62 19.92
N ARG A 143 -16.77 -17.28 20.06
CA ARG A 143 -17.73 -17.39 18.96
C ARG A 143 -17.37 -16.48 17.79
N VAL A 144 -16.86 -15.27 18.06
CA VAL A 144 -16.40 -14.34 17.02
C VAL A 144 -15.14 -14.91 16.36
N LEU A 145 -14.18 -15.38 17.16
CA LEU A 145 -12.97 -16.04 16.67
C LEU A 145 -13.27 -17.22 15.75
N ASP A 146 -14.12 -18.15 16.17
CA ASP A 146 -14.50 -19.32 15.37
C ASP A 146 -15.10 -18.91 14.01
N ARG A 147 -15.84 -17.80 13.96
CA ARG A 147 -16.39 -17.24 12.71
C ARG A 147 -15.32 -16.57 11.85
N ILE A 148 -14.38 -15.84 12.46
CA ILE A 148 -13.21 -15.28 11.76
C ILE A 148 -12.42 -16.41 11.10
N HIS A 149 -12.07 -17.47 11.83
CA HIS A 149 -11.37 -18.65 11.27
C HIS A 149 -12.11 -19.25 10.08
N LEU A 150 -13.43 -19.42 10.19
CA LEU A 150 -14.27 -19.98 9.13
C LEU A 150 -14.30 -19.09 7.87
N VAL A 151 -14.35 -17.77 8.04
CA VAL A 151 -14.50 -16.82 6.94
C VAL A 151 -13.16 -16.43 6.31
N ALA A 152 -12.11 -16.27 7.10
CA ALA A 152 -10.81 -15.80 6.64
C ALA A 152 -10.01 -16.89 5.93
N VAL A 153 -10.05 -18.14 6.40
CA VAL A 153 -9.22 -19.19 5.80
C VAL A 153 -9.64 -19.44 4.35
N GLY A 154 -8.66 -19.29 3.44
CA GLY A 154 -8.86 -19.44 2.00
C GLY A 154 -9.73 -18.37 1.35
N SER A 155 -10.06 -17.26 2.02
CA SER A 155 -10.74 -16.14 1.36
C SER A 155 -9.85 -15.47 0.32
N ARG A 156 -10.48 -14.92 -0.70
CA ARG A 156 -9.87 -14.07 -1.72
C ARG A 156 -10.83 -12.92 -1.95
N GLY A 157 -10.50 -11.72 -1.46
CA GLY A 157 -11.38 -10.55 -1.56
C GLY A 157 -12.72 -10.76 -0.84
N ILE A 158 -12.99 -10.02 0.24
CA ILE A 158 -14.30 -10.05 0.90
C ILE A 158 -14.96 -8.70 0.64
N TRP A 159 -16.07 -8.73 -0.09
CA TRP A 159 -16.79 -7.49 -0.37
C TRP A 159 -17.32 -6.90 0.93
N THR A 160 -17.07 -5.61 1.13
CA THR A 160 -17.61 -4.82 2.23
C THR A 160 -18.31 -3.58 1.68
N SER A 161 -19.40 -3.19 2.33
CA SER A 161 -20.07 -1.94 1.98
C SER A 161 -19.14 -0.76 2.23
N ILE A 162 -19.05 0.15 1.26
CA ILE A 162 -18.42 1.46 1.45
C ILE A 162 -19.57 2.44 1.72
N GLU A 163 -19.51 3.18 2.82
CA GLU A 163 -20.42 4.30 3.03
C GLU A 163 -20.08 5.39 2.01
N SER A 164 -21.10 5.93 1.33
CA SER A 164 -20.95 6.79 0.14
C SER A 164 -20.16 8.08 0.40
N ASP A 165 -20.06 8.49 1.66
CA ASP A 165 -19.34 9.65 2.17
C ASP A 165 -17.91 9.34 2.63
N ALA A 166 -17.64 8.10 3.04
CA ALA A 166 -16.34 7.73 3.59
C ALA A 166 -15.30 7.37 2.52
N PHE A 167 -15.69 6.98 1.31
CA PHE A 167 -14.81 6.45 0.23
C PHE A 167 -13.89 5.28 0.63
N PHE A 168 -13.93 4.83 1.88
CA PHE A 168 -13.12 3.76 2.42
C PHE A 168 -14.02 2.74 3.13
N PRO A 169 -13.70 1.43 3.04
CA PRO A 169 -14.34 0.44 3.89
C PRO A 169 -14.00 0.71 5.35
N GLY A 170 -14.76 0.12 6.28
CA GLY A 170 -14.45 0.14 7.71
C GLY A 170 -13.09 -0.50 8.00
N MET A 171 -12.01 0.29 7.97
CA MET A 171 -10.62 -0.18 8.12
C MET A 171 -10.17 -0.31 9.57
N GLY A 172 -10.82 0.38 10.51
CA GLY A 172 -10.50 0.28 11.94
C GLY A 172 -10.82 -1.11 12.49
N GLN A 173 -11.93 -1.67 12.02
CA GLN A 173 -12.48 -2.96 12.42
C GLN A 173 -11.57 -4.11 12.00
N GLU A 174 -11.02 -4.07 10.77
CA GLU A 174 -10.10 -5.09 10.27
C GLU A 174 -8.80 -5.17 11.10
N ARG A 175 -8.31 -4.03 11.60
CA ARG A 175 -7.15 -4.00 12.51
C ARG A 175 -7.45 -4.70 13.84
N HIS A 176 -8.68 -4.58 14.37
CA HIS A 176 -9.08 -5.28 15.58
C HIS A 176 -9.15 -6.80 15.36
N ILE A 177 -9.61 -7.27 14.20
CA ILE A 177 -9.59 -8.70 13.83
C ILE A 177 -8.17 -9.27 13.90
N VAL A 178 -7.21 -8.59 13.27
CA VAL A 178 -5.81 -9.06 13.26
C VAL A 178 -5.18 -9.02 14.63
N ARG A 179 -5.47 -7.99 15.44
CA ARG A 179 -5.01 -7.93 16.83
C ARG A 179 -5.59 -9.08 17.67
N LEU A 180 -6.86 -9.42 17.45
CA LEU A 180 -7.54 -10.52 18.14
C LEU A 180 -6.93 -11.88 17.75
N LEU A 181 -6.70 -12.13 16.46
CA LEU A 181 -6.04 -13.35 15.96
C LEU A 181 -4.59 -13.46 16.43
N LYS A 182 -3.85 -12.33 16.48
CA LYS A 182 -2.49 -12.30 17.05
C LYS A 182 -2.51 -12.71 18.53
N LEU A 183 -3.47 -12.18 19.28
CA LEU A 183 -3.61 -12.51 20.70
C LEU A 183 -3.96 -13.98 20.92
N GLU A 184 -4.83 -14.54 20.08
CA GLU A 184 -5.17 -15.98 20.08
C GLU A 184 -3.97 -16.85 19.74
N PHE A 185 -3.18 -16.47 18.72
CA PHE A 185 -1.92 -17.13 18.37
C PHE A 185 -0.93 -17.15 19.55
N GLU A 186 -0.71 -16.02 20.21
CA GLU A 186 0.18 -15.92 21.36
C GLU A 186 -0.32 -16.76 22.55
N ASP A 187 -1.64 -16.82 22.78
CA ASP A 187 -2.24 -17.72 23.78
C ASP A 187 -2.06 -19.21 23.43
N ALA A 188 -2.24 -19.57 22.16
CA ALA A 188 -2.04 -20.94 21.70
C ALA A 188 -0.59 -21.39 21.92
N LEU A 189 0.39 -20.53 21.58
CA LEU A 189 1.80 -20.80 21.86
C LEU A 189 2.08 -20.97 23.36
N ARG A 190 1.49 -20.16 24.23
CA ARG A 190 1.67 -20.27 25.70
C ARG A 190 1.14 -21.58 26.28
N ARG A 191 0.21 -22.23 25.59
CA ARG A 191 -0.40 -23.51 25.99
C ARG A 191 0.19 -24.72 25.27
N ASP A 192 1.25 -24.50 24.48
CA ASP A 192 1.84 -25.51 23.58
C ASP A 192 0.81 -26.13 22.62
N ASP A 193 -0.24 -25.37 22.28
CA ASP A 193 -1.32 -25.77 21.38
C ASP A 193 -0.97 -25.38 19.94
N PHE A 194 0.05 -26.04 19.39
CA PHE A 194 0.64 -25.68 18.10
C PHE A 194 -0.31 -25.90 16.92
N ASP A 195 -1.25 -26.84 17.03
CA ASP A 195 -2.32 -27.04 16.05
C ASP A 195 -3.19 -25.79 15.94
N HIS A 196 -3.61 -25.23 17.07
CA HIS A 196 -4.41 -24.02 17.09
C HIS A 196 -3.60 -22.78 16.69
N ALA A 197 -2.33 -22.69 17.09
CA ALA A 197 -1.43 -21.64 16.61
C ALA A 197 -1.28 -21.67 15.07
N GLY A 198 -1.20 -22.85 14.47
CA GLY A 198 -1.20 -23.03 13.02
C GLY A 198 -2.48 -22.50 12.37
N GLN A 199 -3.65 -22.79 12.95
CA GLN A 199 -4.93 -22.24 12.47
C GLN A 199 -4.96 -20.71 12.52
N CYS A 200 -4.43 -20.10 13.59
CA CYS A 200 -4.33 -18.65 13.72
C CYS A 200 -3.46 -18.04 12.62
N VAL A 201 -2.32 -18.65 12.28
CA VAL A 201 -1.47 -18.19 11.17
C VAL A 201 -2.23 -18.22 9.84
N LEU A 202 -2.97 -19.31 9.56
CA LEU A 202 -3.77 -19.41 8.34
C LEU A 202 -4.88 -18.36 8.29
N ALA A 203 -5.54 -18.09 9.42
CA ALA A 203 -6.57 -17.05 9.52
C ALA A 203 -6.00 -15.63 9.41
N LEU A 204 -4.79 -15.38 9.91
CA LEU A 204 -4.09 -14.10 9.76
C LEU A 204 -3.77 -13.81 8.27
N ILE A 205 -3.21 -14.79 7.55
CA ILE A 205 -2.97 -14.68 6.10
C ILE A 205 -4.30 -14.51 5.36
N GLY A 206 -5.31 -15.29 5.72
CA GLY A 206 -6.64 -15.21 5.14
C GLY A 206 -7.28 -13.82 5.31
N SER A 207 -7.13 -13.22 6.49
CA SER A 207 -7.67 -11.90 6.81
C SER A 207 -7.01 -10.81 5.95
N SER A 208 -5.68 -10.85 5.74
CA SER A 208 -5.02 -9.87 4.86
C SER A 208 -5.47 -9.98 3.40
N ARG A 209 -5.83 -11.19 2.95
CA ARG A 209 -6.40 -11.47 1.62
C ARG A 209 -7.83 -10.96 1.46
N GLY A 210 -8.53 -10.69 2.55
CA GLY A 210 -9.88 -10.10 2.53
C GLY A 210 -9.90 -8.76 1.80
N SER A 211 -8.84 -7.96 1.95
CA SER A 211 -8.77 -6.60 1.39
C SER A 211 -7.84 -6.50 0.18
N GLU A 212 -7.25 -7.61 -0.29
CA GLU A 212 -6.31 -7.63 -1.44
C GLU A 212 -6.95 -7.21 -2.76
N GLU A 213 -8.26 -7.42 -2.91
CA GLU A 213 -8.97 -7.08 -4.15
C GLU A 213 -9.55 -5.65 -4.15
N GLU A 214 -9.40 -4.91 -3.05
CA GLU A 214 -9.85 -3.52 -2.95
C GLU A 214 -8.99 -2.59 -3.82
N PRO A 215 -9.57 -1.71 -4.64
CA PRO A 215 -8.80 -0.91 -5.60
C PRO A 215 -8.17 0.36 -5.00
N ILE A 216 -8.35 0.64 -3.70
CA ILE A 216 -7.98 1.92 -3.07
C ILE A 216 -6.70 1.77 -2.22
N ALA A 217 -5.88 2.82 -2.20
CA ALA A 217 -4.61 2.94 -1.50
C ALA A 217 -4.67 2.45 -0.06
N VAL A 218 -5.60 3.02 0.69
CA VAL A 218 -5.66 2.82 2.14
C VAL A 218 -6.03 1.37 2.47
N SER A 219 -6.98 0.77 1.73
CA SER A 219 -7.34 -0.65 1.88
C SER A 219 -6.16 -1.57 1.57
N GLN A 220 -5.38 -1.23 0.55
CA GLN A 220 -4.18 -1.98 0.18
C GLN A 220 -3.08 -1.89 1.24
N LEU A 221 -2.85 -0.70 1.81
CA LEU A 221 -1.92 -0.51 2.91
C LEU A 221 -2.36 -1.24 4.17
N VAL A 222 -3.67 -1.28 4.45
CA VAL A 222 -4.23 -2.08 5.55
C VAL A 222 -3.98 -3.56 5.30
N SER A 223 -4.25 -4.08 4.09
CA SER A 223 -3.92 -5.46 3.72
C SER A 223 -2.43 -5.78 3.93
N VAL A 224 -1.51 -4.89 3.51
CA VAL A 224 -0.07 -5.06 3.75
C VAL A 224 0.26 -5.10 5.25
N ALA A 225 -0.31 -4.20 6.05
CA ALA A 225 -0.08 -4.16 7.49
C ALA A 225 -0.62 -5.42 8.20
N MET A 226 -1.77 -5.93 7.77
CA MET A 226 -2.34 -7.18 8.28
C MET A 226 -1.46 -8.39 7.94
N LEU A 227 -0.94 -8.42 6.70
CA LEU A 227 -0.03 -9.48 6.25
C LEU A 227 1.28 -9.47 7.05
N ASP A 228 1.83 -8.30 7.38
CA ASP A 228 3.04 -8.21 8.20
C ASP A 228 2.87 -8.85 9.58
N VAL A 229 1.69 -8.73 10.20
CA VAL A 229 1.37 -9.44 11.45
C VAL A 229 1.40 -10.96 11.24
N ALA A 230 0.85 -11.46 10.12
CA ALA A 230 0.91 -12.88 9.78
C ALA A 230 2.35 -13.36 9.56
N LEU A 231 3.17 -12.60 8.83
CA LEU A 231 4.57 -12.92 8.56
C LEU A 231 5.41 -12.95 9.86
N ASN A 232 5.14 -12.04 10.80
CA ASN A 232 5.75 -12.08 12.13
C ASN A 232 5.34 -13.33 12.92
N ALA A 233 4.06 -13.75 12.87
CA ALA A 233 3.62 -15.00 13.50
C ALA A 233 4.31 -16.24 12.87
N ILE A 234 4.52 -16.24 11.55
CA ILE A 234 5.30 -17.28 10.85
C ILE A 234 6.75 -17.28 11.33
N LYS A 235 7.39 -16.11 11.40
CA LYS A 235 8.76 -15.97 11.90
C LYS A 235 8.89 -16.55 13.31
N THR A 236 8.01 -16.15 14.22
CA THR A 236 7.98 -16.67 15.60
C THR A 236 7.81 -18.19 15.62
N SER A 237 6.89 -18.73 14.82
CA SER A 237 6.63 -20.17 14.74
C SER A 237 7.84 -20.97 14.22
N LEU A 238 8.58 -20.42 13.23
CA LEU A 238 9.82 -21.01 12.71
C LEU A 238 10.98 -20.95 13.71
N GLN A 239 11.04 -19.89 14.51
CA GLN A 239 12.04 -19.70 15.58
C GLN A 239 11.83 -20.69 16.72
N ILE A 240 10.57 -20.95 17.08
CA ILE A 240 10.22 -21.93 18.12
C ILE A 240 10.32 -23.38 17.58
N ASP A 241 10.22 -23.58 16.26
CA ASP A 241 10.07 -24.88 15.58
C ASP A 241 8.84 -25.66 16.08
N CYS A 242 7.70 -24.96 16.16
CA CYS A 242 6.47 -25.51 16.73
C CYS A 242 5.60 -26.24 15.70
N PHE A 243 5.80 -26.04 14.40
CA PHE A 243 4.98 -26.66 13.36
C PHE A 243 5.67 -27.84 12.69
N ASP A 244 4.87 -28.85 12.36
CA ASP A 244 5.29 -29.98 11.55
C ASP A 244 5.29 -29.65 10.04
N GLY A 245 5.71 -30.63 9.23
CA GLY A 245 5.81 -30.45 7.79
C GLY A 245 4.46 -30.30 7.08
N GLU A 246 3.35 -30.83 7.61
CA GLU A 246 2.02 -30.64 7.00
C GLU A 246 1.52 -29.23 7.26
N GLN A 247 1.67 -28.74 8.49
CA GLN A 247 1.33 -27.37 8.87
C GLN A 247 2.14 -26.35 8.06
N TRP A 248 3.45 -26.55 7.90
CA TRP A 248 4.27 -25.67 7.07
C TRP A 248 3.85 -25.63 5.61
N ARG A 249 3.44 -26.78 5.04
CA ARG A 249 2.92 -26.82 3.67
C ARG A 249 1.58 -26.09 3.54
N ALA A 250 0.70 -26.18 4.54
CA ALA A 250 -0.56 -25.44 4.55
C ALA A 250 -0.34 -23.92 4.62
N VAL A 251 0.62 -23.46 5.43
CA VAL A 251 1.01 -22.04 5.49
C VAL A 251 1.57 -21.59 4.14
N LEU A 252 2.46 -22.39 3.54
CA LEU A 252 3.02 -22.08 2.23
C LEU A 252 1.94 -22.01 1.15
N GLU A 253 0.96 -22.92 1.14
CA GLU A 253 -0.19 -22.88 0.23
C GLU A 253 -1.00 -21.58 0.37
N GLN A 254 -1.23 -21.08 1.59
CA GLN A 254 -1.89 -19.79 1.78
C GLN A 254 -1.05 -18.62 1.25
N LEU A 255 0.28 -18.63 1.46
CA LEU A 255 1.18 -17.61 0.92
C LEU A 255 1.30 -17.65 -0.61
N GLU A 256 1.15 -18.82 -1.23
CA GLU A 256 1.05 -18.97 -2.70
C GLU A 256 -0.29 -18.44 -3.24
N GLY A 257 -1.33 -18.43 -2.41
CA GLY A 257 -2.64 -17.88 -2.75
C GLY A 257 -2.73 -16.35 -2.72
N LEU A 258 -1.68 -15.65 -2.29
CA LEU A 258 -1.59 -14.19 -2.32
C LEU A 258 -1.55 -13.70 -3.77
N GLU A 259 -2.22 -12.58 -4.07
CA GLU A 259 -2.19 -12.02 -5.42
C GLU A 259 -0.79 -11.50 -5.81
N GLU A 260 -0.40 -11.74 -7.07
CA GLU A 260 0.86 -11.24 -7.62
C GLU A 260 0.90 -9.70 -7.64
N ILE A 261 2.11 -9.13 -7.59
CA ILE A 261 2.30 -7.68 -7.47
C ILE A 261 1.69 -6.91 -8.66
N GLU A 262 1.81 -7.42 -9.88
CA GLU A 262 1.32 -6.74 -11.07
C GLU A 262 -0.19 -6.51 -11.04
N PRO A 263 -1.06 -7.54 -11.01
CA PRO A 263 -2.51 -7.34 -11.00
C PRO A 263 -2.97 -6.49 -9.79
N ARG A 264 -2.30 -6.62 -8.65
CA ARG A 264 -2.56 -5.82 -7.44
C ARG A 264 -2.23 -4.33 -7.66
N TYR A 265 -1.03 -4.04 -8.17
CA TYR A 265 -0.57 -2.68 -8.49
C TYR A 265 -1.45 -2.01 -9.54
N ARG A 266 -1.82 -2.73 -10.60
CA ARG A 266 -2.71 -2.22 -11.67
C ARG A 266 -4.07 -1.81 -11.11
N ARG A 267 -4.65 -2.66 -10.27
CA ARG A 267 -5.95 -2.40 -9.65
C ARG A 267 -5.91 -1.19 -8.73
N PHE A 268 -4.84 -1.07 -7.96
CA PHE A 268 -4.57 0.09 -7.13
C PHE A 268 -4.54 1.39 -7.96
N LEU A 269 -3.79 1.44 -9.06
CA LEU A 269 -3.76 2.63 -9.92
C LEU A 269 -5.12 2.98 -10.51
N ILE A 270 -5.93 1.97 -10.84
CA ILE A 270 -7.29 2.16 -11.35
C ILE A 270 -8.17 2.84 -10.30
N GLY A 271 -8.17 2.33 -9.06
CA GLY A 271 -9.00 2.89 -7.99
C GLY A 271 -8.55 4.27 -7.55
N GLU A 272 -7.24 4.48 -7.39
CA GLU A 272 -6.70 5.80 -7.04
C GLU A 272 -6.98 6.85 -8.11
N ARG A 273 -6.91 6.49 -9.40
CA ARG A 273 -7.32 7.40 -10.47
C ARG A 273 -8.80 7.75 -10.38
N ALA A 274 -9.67 6.75 -10.18
CA ALA A 274 -11.10 6.97 -10.06
C ALA A 274 -11.47 7.80 -8.81
N TRP A 275 -10.69 7.67 -7.73
CA TRP A 275 -10.83 8.47 -6.52
C TRP A 275 -10.31 9.91 -6.71
N ALA A 276 -9.19 10.08 -7.41
CA ALA A 276 -8.56 11.38 -7.60
C ALA A 276 -9.32 12.29 -8.58
N LEU A 277 -9.93 11.73 -9.64
CA LEU A 277 -10.57 12.53 -10.68
C LEU A 277 -11.72 13.44 -10.18
N PRO A 278 -12.63 12.99 -9.31
CA PRO A 278 -13.66 13.85 -8.73
C PRO A 278 -13.12 15.03 -7.91
N LEU A 279 -11.92 14.93 -7.33
CA LEU A 279 -11.30 16.02 -6.53
C LEU A 279 -11.13 17.32 -7.33
N PHE A 280 -11.01 17.21 -8.65
CA PHE A 280 -10.84 18.37 -9.53
C PHE A 280 -12.17 19.01 -9.96
N GLU A 281 -13.30 18.36 -9.66
CA GLU A 281 -14.65 18.79 -10.03
C GLU A 281 -15.45 19.29 -8.82
N ASP A 282 -15.17 18.75 -7.63
CA ASP A 282 -15.85 19.09 -6.37
C ASP A 282 -14.98 19.94 -5.44
N THR A 283 -15.40 21.19 -5.21
CA THR A 283 -14.70 22.13 -4.33
C THR A 283 -14.93 21.84 -2.84
N GLU A 284 -16.03 21.20 -2.46
CA GLU A 284 -16.31 20.87 -1.05
C GLU A 284 -15.31 19.81 -0.55
N PHE A 285 -14.97 18.85 -1.41
CA PHE A 285 -14.01 17.80 -1.09
C PHE A 285 -12.57 18.32 -0.93
N LEU A 286 -12.18 19.35 -1.69
CA LEU A 286 -10.87 20.00 -1.53
C LEU A 286 -10.77 20.82 -0.24
N GLU A 287 -11.87 21.40 0.23
CA GLU A 287 -11.93 22.12 1.51
C GLU A 287 -11.73 21.15 2.70
N GLU A 288 -12.25 19.92 2.61
CA GLU A 288 -12.07 18.88 3.63
C GLU A 288 -10.62 18.36 3.72
N LEU A 289 -9.87 18.37 2.61
CA LEU A 289 -8.45 17.98 2.57
C LEU A 289 -7.51 19.03 3.20
N GLY A 290 -8.02 20.20 3.59
CA GLY A 290 -7.33 21.20 4.41
C GLY A 290 -7.47 22.63 3.88
N GLU A 291 -7.64 23.60 4.79
CA GLU A 291 -7.87 25.03 4.45
C GLU A 291 -6.79 25.67 3.54
N GLU A 292 -5.56 25.12 3.52
CA GLU A 292 -4.47 25.60 2.67
C GLU A 292 -4.55 25.07 1.21
N ALA A 293 -5.29 23.98 0.95
CA ALA A 293 -5.45 23.40 -0.39
C ALA A 293 -6.25 24.33 -1.32
N VAL A 294 -7.08 25.22 -0.76
CA VAL A 294 -8.08 26.02 -1.47
C VAL A 294 -7.62 27.46 -1.73
N ALA A 295 -6.34 27.78 -1.45
CA ALA A 295 -5.87 29.16 -1.42
C ALA A 295 -6.06 29.95 -2.74
N TYR A 296 -6.18 29.29 -3.91
CA TYR A 296 -6.36 29.97 -5.19
C TYR A 296 -7.25 29.21 -6.19
N GLN A 297 -8.57 29.33 -6.05
CA GLN A 297 -9.49 28.96 -7.13
C GLN A 297 -9.35 29.95 -8.30
N LEU A 298 -8.74 29.49 -9.40
CA LEU A 298 -8.66 30.26 -10.63
C LEU A 298 -9.98 30.13 -11.41
N PRO A 299 -10.47 31.21 -12.05
CA PRO A 299 -11.65 31.13 -12.89
C PRO A 299 -11.45 30.11 -14.02
N GLY A 300 -12.31 29.09 -14.11
CA GLY A 300 -12.27 28.09 -15.19
C GLY A 300 -12.03 26.64 -14.79
N GLY A 301 -11.87 26.34 -13.49
CA GLY A 301 -11.78 24.96 -12.96
C GLY A 301 -10.36 24.37 -12.95
N HIS A 302 -10.24 23.10 -12.56
CA HIS A 302 -8.98 22.39 -12.36
C HIS A 302 -8.65 21.39 -13.48
N SER A 303 -9.15 21.59 -14.71
CA SER A 303 -8.99 20.60 -15.79
C SER A 303 -7.52 20.35 -16.19
N ILE A 304 -6.66 21.37 -16.13
CA ILE A 304 -5.22 21.21 -16.40
C ILE A 304 -4.55 20.36 -15.32
N ASP A 305 -4.95 20.54 -14.06
CA ASP A 305 -4.45 19.79 -12.92
C ASP A 305 -4.85 18.30 -13.04
N ALA A 306 -6.13 18.05 -13.36
CA ALA A 306 -6.64 16.70 -13.62
C ALA A 306 -5.91 16.00 -14.78
N LEU A 307 -5.63 16.72 -15.88
CA LEU A 307 -4.85 16.17 -17.01
C LEU A 307 -3.41 15.83 -16.62
N GLU A 308 -2.77 16.65 -15.78
CA GLU A 308 -1.43 16.36 -15.25
C GLU A 308 -1.47 15.11 -14.36
N THR A 309 -2.46 14.98 -13.49
CA THR A 309 -2.69 13.78 -12.68
C THR A 309 -2.88 12.53 -13.55
N LEU A 310 -3.73 12.58 -14.57
CA LEU A 310 -3.90 11.48 -15.52
C LEU A 310 -2.60 11.10 -16.22
N ALA A 311 -1.80 12.09 -16.63
CA ALA A 311 -0.49 11.83 -17.23
C ALA A 311 0.51 11.17 -16.25
N MET A 312 0.37 11.41 -14.93
CA MET A 312 1.17 10.71 -13.92
C MET A 312 0.72 9.25 -13.75
N TYR A 313 -0.59 8.98 -13.74
CA TYR A 313 -1.10 7.61 -13.73
C TYR A 313 -0.66 6.83 -14.98
N ASP A 314 -0.70 7.44 -16.16
CA ASP A 314 -0.17 6.82 -17.39
C ASP A 314 1.31 6.42 -17.23
N ARG A 315 2.12 7.26 -16.57
CA ARG A 315 3.54 6.93 -16.32
C ARG A 315 3.69 5.81 -15.30
N LEU A 316 2.92 5.84 -14.21
CA LEU A 316 2.89 4.77 -13.20
C LEU A 316 2.46 3.44 -13.82
N GLU A 317 1.52 3.47 -14.77
CA GLU A 317 1.11 2.31 -15.54
C GLU A 317 2.20 1.80 -16.50
N LEU A 318 3.21 2.57 -16.84
CA LEU A 318 4.30 2.07 -17.71
C LEU A 318 5.44 1.41 -16.92
N VAL A 319 5.39 1.45 -15.59
CA VAL A 319 6.43 0.87 -14.74
C VAL A 319 6.41 -0.66 -14.87
N PRO A 320 7.55 -1.30 -15.17
CA PRO A 320 7.67 -2.75 -15.26
C PRO A 320 7.54 -3.40 -13.88
N THR A 321 6.70 -4.44 -13.78
CA THR A 321 6.38 -5.16 -12.53
C THR A 321 6.89 -6.60 -12.51
N ASP A 322 7.54 -7.03 -13.59
CA ASP A 322 8.06 -8.39 -13.81
C ASP A 322 9.34 -8.70 -13.00
N ASP A 323 10.04 -7.67 -12.53
CA ASP A 323 11.25 -7.75 -11.72
C ASP A 323 11.14 -6.77 -10.54
N LEU A 324 11.17 -7.23 -9.30
CA LEU A 324 10.97 -6.35 -8.13
C LEU A 324 12.08 -5.31 -7.98
N THR A 325 13.31 -5.65 -8.39
CA THR A 325 14.44 -4.73 -8.31
C THR A 325 14.27 -3.59 -9.30
N THR A 326 13.86 -3.92 -10.53
CA THR A 326 13.58 -2.96 -11.60
C THR A 326 12.34 -2.14 -11.26
N PHE A 327 11.27 -2.77 -10.78
CA PHE A 327 10.07 -2.10 -10.31
C PHE A 327 10.41 -1.06 -9.23
N PHE A 328 11.14 -1.44 -8.19
CA PHE A 328 11.54 -0.53 -7.12
C PHE A 328 12.37 0.65 -7.65
N LYS A 329 13.38 0.38 -8.49
CA LYS A 329 14.24 1.42 -9.09
C LYS A 329 13.47 2.40 -9.96
N GLU A 330 12.54 1.90 -10.78
CA GLU A 330 11.74 2.75 -11.65
C GLU A 330 10.76 3.61 -10.83
N ILE A 331 10.21 3.08 -9.74
CA ILE A 331 9.38 3.85 -8.79
C ILE A 331 10.20 4.94 -8.08
N GLU A 332 11.40 4.65 -7.57
CA GLU A 332 12.28 5.62 -6.91
C GLU A 332 12.77 6.71 -7.89
N SER A 333 13.12 6.29 -9.12
CA SER A 333 13.47 7.20 -10.22
C SER A 333 12.29 8.11 -10.57
N LEU A 334 11.08 7.55 -10.64
CA LEU A 334 9.86 8.31 -10.88
C LEU A 334 9.62 9.32 -9.75
N GLU A 335 9.76 8.92 -8.48
CA GLU A 335 9.66 9.81 -7.32
C GLU A 335 10.57 11.03 -7.45
N THR A 336 11.85 10.76 -7.68
CA THR A 336 12.88 11.79 -7.82
C THR A 336 12.57 12.71 -8.99
N SER A 337 12.11 12.15 -10.11
CA SER A 337 11.74 12.91 -11.31
C SER A 337 10.50 13.78 -11.10
N VAL A 338 9.50 13.27 -10.37
CA VAL A 338 8.26 13.97 -10.04
C VAL A 338 8.55 15.12 -9.09
N GLN A 339 9.32 14.87 -8.03
CA GLN A 339 9.72 15.90 -7.08
C GLN A 339 10.57 17.00 -7.73
N ALA A 340 11.54 16.63 -8.58
CA ALA A 340 12.33 17.60 -9.35
C ALA A 340 11.45 18.39 -10.34
N SER A 341 10.44 17.75 -10.94
CA SER A 341 9.46 18.40 -11.81
C SER A 341 8.66 19.46 -11.05
N PHE A 342 8.13 19.16 -9.86
CA PHE A 342 7.39 20.13 -9.05
C PHE A 342 8.26 21.32 -8.62
N GLN A 343 9.50 21.04 -8.16
CA GLN A 343 10.42 22.09 -7.72
C GLN A 343 10.83 23.05 -8.85
N SER A 344 10.96 22.55 -10.08
CA SER A 344 11.39 23.34 -11.25
C SER A 344 10.25 24.08 -11.98
N ARG A 345 8.99 23.89 -11.58
CA ARG A 345 7.83 24.59 -12.19
C ARG A 345 7.85 26.09 -11.93
N ASN A 346 7.49 26.86 -12.96
CA ASN A 346 7.23 28.29 -12.82
C ASN A 346 5.93 28.53 -12.03
N TRP A 347 5.72 29.76 -11.55
CA TRP A 347 4.57 30.10 -10.70
C TRP A 347 3.21 29.79 -11.33
N LEU A 348 3.05 29.94 -12.66
CA LEU A 348 1.82 29.59 -13.37
C LEU A 348 1.57 28.09 -13.33
N ARG A 349 2.59 27.27 -13.62
CA ARG A 349 2.51 25.81 -13.57
C ARG A 349 2.22 25.30 -12.15
N LYS A 350 2.78 25.94 -11.13
CA LYS A 350 2.49 25.58 -9.73
C LYS A 350 1.02 25.80 -9.38
N LEU A 351 0.45 26.94 -9.79
CA LEU A 351 -0.98 27.19 -9.63
C LEU A 351 -1.85 26.20 -10.42
N ASP A 352 -1.41 25.81 -11.62
CA ASP A 352 -2.15 24.86 -12.46
C ASP A 352 -2.10 23.40 -11.97
N THR A 353 -1.23 23.06 -11.00
CA THR A 353 -0.95 21.66 -10.62
C THR A 353 -0.89 21.42 -9.11
N GLN A 354 -1.55 22.28 -8.34
CA GLN A 354 -1.48 22.29 -6.88
C GLN A 354 -2.01 21.00 -6.27
N VAL A 355 -3.15 20.49 -6.74
CA VAL A 355 -3.77 19.28 -6.19
C VAL A 355 -2.92 18.05 -6.57
N THR A 356 -2.43 17.99 -7.81
CA THR A 356 -1.47 16.95 -8.22
C THR A 356 -0.22 16.94 -7.34
N GLU A 357 0.35 18.11 -7.02
CA GLU A 357 1.56 18.20 -6.17
C GLU A 357 1.31 17.69 -4.74
N MET A 358 0.09 17.84 -4.22
CA MET A 358 -0.27 17.37 -2.88
C MET A 358 -0.49 15.84 -2.80
N THR A 359 -1.07 15.23 -3.84
CA THR A 359 -1.52 13.83 -3.78
C THR A 359 -0.51 12.83 -4.36
N MET A 360 0.35 13.26 -5.29
CA MET A 360 1.26 12.34 -5.98
C MET A 360 2.37 11.72 -5.10
N PRO A 361 3.00 12.44 -4.14
CA PRO A 361 4.08 11.85 -3.33
C PRO A 361 3.65 10.60 -2.55
N SER A 362 2.45 10.60 -1.95
CA SER A 362 1.95 9.46 -1.17
C SER A 362 1.73 8.20 -2.01
N LEU A 363 1.37 8.34 -3.29
CA LEU A 363 1.21 7.20 -4.20
C LEU A 363 2.55 6.48 -4.43
N VAL A 364 3.65 7.22 -4.44
CA VAL A 364 4.98 6.64 -4.66
C VAL A 364 5.47 5.88 -3.42
N SER A 365 5.32 6.43 -2.22
CA SER A 365 5.64 5.73 -0.97
C SER A 365 4.82 4.44 -0.81
N MET A 366 3.56 4.44 -1.28
CA MET A 366 2.74 3.23 -1.27
C MET A 366 3.31 2.12 -2.17
N ASN A 367 3.89 2.46 -3.32
CA ASN A 367 4.51 1.46 -4.19
C ASN A 367 5.71 0.78 -3.52
N GLN A 368 6.48 1.52 -2.73
CA GLN A 368 7.55 0.94 -1.92
C GLN A 368 7.01 -0.06 -0.88
N ALA A 369 5.84 0.21 -0.28
CA ALA A 369 5.19 -0.72 0.64
C ALA A 369 4.81 -2.06 -0.03
N PHE A 370 4.36 -2.04 -1.30
CA PHE A 370 4.13 -3.28 -2.05
C PHE A 370 5.41 -4.09 -2.27
N VAL A 371 6.51 -3.42 -2.62
CA VAL A 371 7.81 -4.09 -2.81
C VAL A 371 8.27 -4.72 -1.49
N ARG A 372 8.24 -3.95 -0.39
CA ARG A 372 8.60 -4.43 0.95
C ARG A 372 7.76 -5.64 1.37
N SER A 373 6.45 -5.57 1.17
CA SER A 373 5.54 -6.67 1.47
C SER A 373 5.89 -7.92 0.65
N ALA A 374 6.08 -7.78 -0.67
CA ALA A 374 6.42 -8.91 -1.53
C ALA A 374 7.78 -9.54 -1.15
N MET A 375 8.73 -8.71 -0.75
CA MET A 375 10.03 -9.11 -0.23
C MET A 375 9.91 -9.89 1.09
N HIS A 376 9.11 -9.42 2.04
CA HIS A 376 8.91 -10.10 3.32
C HIS A 376 8.19 -11.46 3.12
N VAL A 377 7.22 -11.55 2.21
CA VAL A 377 6.57 -12.81 1.82
C VAL A 377 7.58 -13.81 1.25
N ARG A 378 8.47 -13.36 0.35
CA ARG A 378 9.52 -14.22 -0.22
C ARG A 378 10.43 -14.78 0.86
N LEU A 379 10.89 -13.94 1.78
CA LEU A 379 11.70 -14.36 2.91
C LEU A 379 11.01 -15.44 3.74
N ALA A 380 9.72 -15.25 4.02
CA ALA A 380 8.91 -16.23 4.76
C ALA A 380 8.80 -17.56 4.02
N LYS A 381 8.49 -17.54 2.72
CA LYS A 381 8.43 -18.76 1.89
C LYS A 381 9.78 -19.49 1.87
N THR A 382 10.89 -18.77 1.70
CA THR A 382 12.25 -19.33 1.73
C THR A 382 12.57 -19.96 3.08
N ALA A 383 12.21 -19.30 4.19
CA ALA A 383 12.44 -19.81 5.53
C ALA A 383 11.63 -21.09 5.82
N ILE A 384 10.37 -21.14 5.38
CA ILE A 384 9.52 -22.33 5.47
C ILE A 384 10.14 -23.51 4.69
N LEU A 385 10.59 -23.27 3.46
CA LEU A 385 11.23 -24.30 2.65
C LEU A 385 12.56 -24.78 3.24
N ALA A 386 13.35 -23.87 3.82
CA ALA A 386 14.58 -24.24 4.52
C ALA A 386 14.28 -25.14 5.73
N ARG A 387 13.19 -24.87 6.46
CA ARG A 387 12.73 -25.72 7.57
C ARG A 387 12.27 -27.09 7.07
N LEU A 388 11.46 -27.16 6.02
CA LEU A 388 11.04 -28.41 5.40
C LEU A 388 12.25 -29.23 4.90
N PHE A 389 13.25 -28.56 4.30
CA PHE A 389 14.51 -29.16 3.90
C PHE A 389 15.24 -29.76 5.11
N GLN A 390 15.36 -29.00 6.21
CA GLN A 390 16.04 -29.47 7.42
C GLN A 390 15.33 -30.66 8.05
N GLN A 391 14.00 -30.66 8.10
CA GLN A 391 13.21 -31.78 8.64
C GLN A 391 13.41 -33.06 7.81
N ARG A 392 13.56 -32.94 6.49
CA ARG A 392 13.76 -34.07 5.59
C ARG A 392 15.20 -34.58 5.54
N GLU A 393 16.17 -33.68 5.38
CA GLU A 393 17.57 -34.02 5.10
C GLU A 393 18.43 -34.05 6.38
N GLY A 394 17.88 -33.65 7.53
CA GLY A 394 18.58 -33.63 8.83
C GLY A 394 19.68 -32.57 8.93
N ARG A 395 19.74 -31.64 7.98
CA ARG A 395 20.69 -30.52 7.94
C ARG A 395 20.08 -29.31 7.28
N TRP A 396 20.61 -28.13 7.58
CA TRP A 396 20.24 -26.92 6.84
C TRP A 396 20.75 -26.94 5.39
N PRO A 397 20.06 -26.25 4.47
CA PRO A 397 20.58 -25.97 3.14
C PRO A 397 21.79 -25.03 3.26
N SER A 398 22.77 -25.21 2.38
CA SER A 398 23.99 -24.38 2.35
C SER A 398 23.85 -23.17 1.44
N THR A 399 22.87 -23.18 0.53
CA THR A 399 22.62 -22.11 -0.43
C THR A 399 21.12 -21.97 -0.71
N ILE A 400 20.70 -20.79 -1.18
CA ILE A 400 19.34 -20.55 -1.67
C ILE A 400 19.00 -21.47 -2.87
N GLN A 401 19.97 -21.70 -3.78
CA GLN A 401 19.76 -22.58 -4.94
C GLN A 401 19.41 -24.01 -4.52
N GLU A 402 20.03 -24.53 -3.46
CA GLU A 402 19.74 -25.87 -2.94
C GLU A 402 18.28 -25.98 -2.46
N ILE A 403 17.73 -24.91 -1.87
CA ILE A 403 16.31 -24.83 -1.50
C ILE A 403 15.43 -24.90 -2.76
N HIS A 404 15.76 -24.11 -3.80
CA HIS A 404 15.01 -24.10 -5.05
C HIS A 404 15.01 -25.46 -5.76
N ASP A 405 16.17 -26.10 -5.84
CA ASP A 405 16.33 -27.41 -6.49
C ASP A 405 15.55 -28.50 -5.72
N ALA A 406 15.49 -28.40 -4.39
CA ALA A 406 14.76 -29.35 -3.55
C ALA A 406 13.25 -29.07 -3.50
N ALA A 407 12.81 -27.82 -3.70
CA ALA A 407 11.44 -27.36 -3.48
C ALA A 407 10.36 -28.25 -4.14
N PRO A 408 10.46 -28.67 -5.43
CA PRO A 408 9.46 -29.56 -6.01
C PRO A 408 9.26 -30.85 -5.21
N SER A 409 10.34 -31.40 -4.64
CA SER A 409 10.29 -32.63 -3.86
C SER A 409 9.89 -32.42 -2.39
N LEU A 410 10.02 -31.21 -1.85
CA LEU A 410 9.55 -30.86 -0.49
C LEU A 410 8.03 -30.68 -0.46
N LEU A 411 7.45 -30.30 -1.61
CA LEU A 411 6.03 -29.99 -1.77
C LEU A 411 5.22 -31.22 -2.23
N ASN A 412 5.83 -32.11 -3.02
CA ASN A 412 5.16 -33.27 -3.64
C ASN A 412 5.30 -34.59 -2.84
N ASP A 413 5.11 -34.58 -1.52
CA ASP A 413 4.99 -35.83 -0.74
C ASP A 413 3.69 -36.60 -1.05
N ARG A 414 2.78 -36.03 -1.85
CA ARG A 414 1.59 -36.71 -2.38
C ARG A 414 1.81 -37.13 -3.82
N ASP A 415 1.98 -38.43 -4.00
CA ASP A 415 1.93 -39.13 -5.28
C ASP A 415 0.65 -38.71 -6.04
N GLU A 416 0.84 -38.36 -7.31
CA GLU A 416 -0.18 -38.20 -8.35
C GLU A 416 -1.11 -36.97 -8.25
N SER A 417 -0.89 -36.02 -9.17
CA SER A 417 -1.87 -35.08 -9.80
C SER A 417 -2.00 -33.62 -9.32
N GLY A 418 -1.21 -33.14 -8.37
CA GLY A 418 -1.15 -31.70 -8.04
C GLY A 418 0.05 -31.02 -8.65
N ASP A 419 -0.14 -30.24 -9.73
CA ASP A 419 0.88 -29.30 -10.24
C ASP A 419 0.98 -28.15 -9.22
N PHE A 420 1.63 -28.38 -8.07
CA PHE A 420 1.96 -27.32 -7.11
C PHE A 420 3.01 -26.44 -7.80
N LYS A 421 2.50 -25.47 -8.57
CA LYS A 421 3.33 -24.41 -9.11
C LYS A 421 3.82 -23.66 -7.90
N ILE A 422 5.09 -23.86 -7.62
CA ILE A 422 5.94 -22.89 -6.95
C ILE A 422 5.69 -21.54 -7.66
N GLY A 423 4.69 -20.78 -7.21
CA GLY A 423 4.45 -19.43 -7.69
C GLY A 423 5.63 -18.61 -7.20
N ASN A 424 6.42 -18.06 -8.14
CA ASN A 424 7.57 -17.17 -7.90
C ASN A 424 8.31 -17.37 -6.55
N LEU A 425 8.67 -18.61 -6.18
CA LEU A 425 9.83 -18.81 -5.29
C LEU A 425 11.08 -18.46 -6.06
N ALA A 426 11.10 -18.75 -7.36
CA ALA A 426 12.09 -18.23 -8.28
C ALA A 426 12.01 -16.70 -8.24
N PRO A 427 13.12 -16.01 -7.98
CA PRO A 427 13.06 -14.60 -7.74
C PRO A 427 12.73 -13.90 -9.07
N MET A 428 11.79 -12.96 -9.03
CA MET A 428 11.69 -11.92 -10.05
C MET A 428 12.88 -10.95 -9.81
N GLY A 429 14.09 -11.44 -10.12
CA GLY A 429 15.38 -10.73 -10.00
C GLY A 429 16.49 -11.51 -9.30
N ASP A 430 17.75 -11.24 -9.61
CA ASP A 430 18.88 -12.07 -9.15
C ASP A 430 19.27 -11.90 -7.64
N ARG A 431 18.60 -11.03 -6.86
CA ARG A 431 19.00 -10.56 -5.50
C ARG A 431 17.75 -10.09 -4.73
N PRO A 432 17.60 -10.22 -3.38
CA PRO A 432 18.47 -9.63 -2.33
C PRO A 432 18.57 -10.40 -1.00
N PHE A 433 18.38 -11.73 -0.99
CA PHE A 433 18.46 -12.54 0.24
C PHE A 433 19.82 -13.18 0.44
N GLY A 434 20.25 -13.26 1.70
CA GLY A 434 21.45 -13.96 2.13
C GLY A 434 21.10 -15.12 3.05
N LEU A 435 21.93 -16.15 3.02
CA LEU A 435 21.77 -17.35 3.82
C LEU A 435 23.14 -17.76 4.38
N LYS A 436 23.19 -18.04 5.68
CA LYS A 436 24.38 -18.55 6.36
C LYS A 436 23.99 -19.55 7.43
N VAL A 437 24.67 -20.68 7.44
CA VAL A 437 24.55 -21.69 8.49
C VAL A 437 25.68 -21.47 9.49
N ASP A 438 25.35 -21.28 10.77
CA ASP A 438 26.33 -21.28 11.86
C ASP A 438 25.96 -22.35 12.88
N GLN A 439 26.84 -23.33 13.08
CA GLN A 439 26.75 -24.47 14.01
C GLN A 439 25.37 -25.17 14.13
N LYS A 440 24.40 -24.52 14.78
CA LYS A 440 23.04 -25.00 15.07
C LYS A 440 21.93 -24.06 14.59
N GLU A 441 22.21 -23.06 13.78
CA GLU A 441 21.23 -22.08 13.35
C GLU A 441 21.41 -21.73 11.86
N LEU A 442 20.30 -21.41 11.21
CA LEU A 442 20.28 -20.79 9.89
C LEU A 442 19.93 -19.31 10.06
N ALA A 443 20.85 -18.43 9.69
CA ALA A 443 20.54 -17.03 9.49
C ALA A 443 20.07 -16.83 8.04
N LEU A 444 18.88 -16.29 7.88
CA LEU A 444 18.31 -15.84 6.61
C LEU A 444 18.02 -14.35 6.72
N TRP A 445 18.50 -13.55 5.77
CA TRP A 445 18.30 -12.10 5.80
C TRP A 445 18.01 -11.54 4.43
N GLY A 446 17.42 -10.35 4.39
CA GLY A 446 17.09 -9.64 3.17
C GLY A 446 17.19 -8.14 3.35
N PHE A 447 17.26 -7.44 2.22
CA PHE A 447 17.31 -5.98 2.16
C PHE A 447 16.27 -5.48 1.17
N GLU A 448 15.78 -4.27 1.42
CA GLU A 448 15.10 -3.50 0.39
C GLU A 448 16.00 -3.40 -0.86
N PRO A 449 15.46 -3.53 -2.09
CA PRO A 449 16.26 -3.54 -3.31
C PRO A 449 16.91 -2.17 -3.60
N ASP A 450 18.02 -1.83 -2.94
CA ASP A 450 18.73 -0.57 -3.19
C ASP A 450 19.42 -0.57 -4.56
N SER A 451 19.38 0.58 -5.23
CA SER A 451 20.12 0.87 -6.46
C SER A 451 21.64 0.96 -6.25
N ALA A 452 22.11 1.32 -5.04
CA ALA A 452 23.52 1.56 -4.76
C ALA A 452 24.33 0.32 -4.35
N THR A 453 23.76 -0.58 -3.54
CA THR A 453 24.46 -1.81 -3.10
C THR A 453 24.02 -3.01 -3.93
N ALA A 454 24.79 -3.28 -4.99
CA ALA A 454 24.45 -4.37 -5.90
C ALA A 454 24.55 -5.76 -5.26
N ALA A 455 25.37 -6.00 -4.24
CA ALA A 455 25.56 -7.36 -3.68
C ALA A 455 24.87 -7.51 -2.33
N THR A 456 24.11 -8.60 -2.14
CA THR A 456 23.74 -9.06 -0.80
C THR A 456 25.04 -9.24 0.00
N PRO A 457 25.18 -8.59 1.16
CA PRO A 457 26.29 -8.85 2.08
C PRO A 457 26.48 -10.36 2.31
N VAL A 458 27.73 -10.80 2.41
CA VAL A 458 28.07 -12.21 2.67
C VAL A 458 27.74 -12.60 4.11
N GLU A 459 27.76 -11.62 5.01
CA GLU A 459 27.46 -11.77 6.43
C GLU A 459 26.07 -11.19 6.74
N PRO A 460 25.32 -11.80 7.68
CA PRO A 460 24.06 -11.25 8.14
C PRO A 460 24.28 -9.91 8.85
N PRO A 461 23.30 -8.98 8.80
CA PRO A 461 23.35 -7.77 9.61
C PRO A 461 23.35 -8.12 11.10
N THR A 462 24.04 -7.32 11.92
CA THR A 462 24.08 -7.52 13.38
C THR A 462 22.89 -6.83 14.06
N GLU A 463 22.39 -7.34 15.19
CA GLU A 463 21.31 -6.67 15.94
C GLU A 463 21.65 -5.21 16.29
N GLN A 464 22.92 -4.91 16.54
CA GLN A 464 23.39 -3.57 16.81
C GLN A 464 23.27 -2.64 15.59
N GLU A 465 23.39 -3.15 14.37
CA GLU A 465 23.16 -2.38 13.13
C GLU A 465 21.68 -2.00 12.95
N PHE A 466 20.75 -2.72 13.58
CA PHE A 466 19.34 -2.31 13.63
C PHE A 466 19.13 -1.21 14.68
N ILE A 467 19.81 -1.27 15.82
CA ILE A 467 19.63 -0.35 16.95
C ILE A 467 20.36 0.99 16.73
N ASP A 468 21.57 0.98 16.18
CA ASP A 468 22.40 2.19 16.00
C ASP A 468 21.83 3.11 14.89
N GLU A 469 21.17 2.54 13.87
CA GLU A 469 20.49 3.32 12.82
C GLU A 469 19.18 3.96 13.34
N ASP A 470 18.45 3.28 14.24
CA ASP A 470 17.24 3.82 14.90
C ASP A 470 17.56 4.92 15.94
N ALA A 471 18.77 4.90 16.52
CA ALA A 471 19.18 5.83 17.58
C ALA A 471 19.81 7.14 17.09
N GLU A 472 20.44 7.16 15.91
CA GLU A 472 21.20 8.33 15.43
C GLU A 472 20.32 9.39 14.73
N TYR A 473 19.11 9.03 14.28
CA TYR A 473 18.18 9.93 13.60
C TYR A 473 16.77 9.74 14.18
N GLY A 474 16.33 10.68 15.03
CA GLY A 474 15.04 10.62 15.70
C GLY A 474 13.81 10.61 14.76
N PRO A 475 12.58 10.71 15.30
CA PRO A 475 11.30 10.46 14.59
C PRO A 475 10.92 11.44 13.46
N MET A 476 11.87 12.20 12.92
CA MET A 476 11.67 13.17 11.83
C MET A 476 12.31 12.75 10.48
N GLN A 477 12.87 11.55 10.34
CA GLN A 477 13.46 11.08 9.07
C GLN A 477 13.08 9.64 8.69
N ALA A 478 11.84 9.22 8.96
CA ALA A 478 11.31 7.91 8.57
C ALA A 478 11.32 7.59 7.04
N GLU A 479 11.85 8.50 6.21
CA GLU A 479 11.79 8.47 4.75
C GLU A 479 13.05 7.87 4.07
N ALA A 480 14.12 7.51 4.79
CA ALA A 480 15.37 7.02 4.17
C ALA A 480 15.95 5.72 4.74
N TYR A 481 15.15 4.88 5.40
CA TYR A 481 15.62 3.61 5.97
C TYR A 481 15.37 2.45 5.02
N LEU A 482 16.45 1.90 4.45
CA LEU A 482 16.41 0.59 3.80
C LEU A 482 15.92 -0.44 4.81
N GLN A 483 14.73 -1.00 4.60
CA GLN A 483 14.24 -2.06 5.48
C GLN A 483 15.14 -3.29 5.36
N ARG A 484 15.60 -3.78 6.53
CA ARG A 484 16.39 -5.01 6.67
C ARG A 484 15.54 -6.06 7.35
N TRP A 485 15.63 -7.30 6.90
CA TRP A 485 14.97 -8.43 7.54
C TRP A 485 16.03 -9.44 7.99
N LEU A 486 15.92 -9.94 9.23
CA LEU A 486 16.78 -11.02 9.76
C LEU A 486 15.92 -12.06 10.48
N TRP A 487 16.05 -13.30 10.05
CA TRP A 487 15.36 -14.48 10.56
C TRP A 487 16.41 -15.51 10.98
N ILE A 488 16.38 -15.89 12.25
CA ILE A 488 17.31 -16.87 12.83
C ILE A 488 16.51 -18.14 13.11
N LEU A 489 16.85 -19.25 12.44
CA LEU A 489 16.13 -20.51 12.57
C LEU A 489 17.00 -21.55 13.29
N PRO A 490 16.67 -21.95 14.52
CA PRO A 490 17.43 -22.94 15.25
C PRO A 490 17.18 -24.38 14.74
N THR A 491 18.23 -25.20 14.70
CA THR A 491 18.20 -26.62 14.31
C THR A 491 17.31 -27.42 15.25
N ASP A 492 17.49 -27.21 16.54
CA ASP A 492 16.65 -27.74 17.62
C ASP A 492 15.86 -26.54 18.14
N GLY A 493 14.59 -26.39 17.74
CA GLY A 493 13.83 -25.21 18.15
C GLY A 493 13.57 -25.14 19.66
N LEU A 494 13.14 -23.97 20.11
CA LEU A 494 12.91 -23.67 21.53
C LEU A 494 11.90 -24.63 22.19
N ALA A 495 10.99 -25.23 21.43
CA ALA A 495 10.04 -26.22 21.92
C ALA A 495 10.62 -27.64 22.08
N LYS A 496 11.80 -27.93 21.52
CA LYS A 496 12.46 -29.25 21.56
C LYS A 496 13.64 -29.31 22.54
N SER A 497 13.98 -28.21 23.19
CA SER A 497 15.07 -28.10 24.15
C SER A 497 14.63 -28.47 25.57
N ASP A 498 14.28 -29.74 25.79
CA ASP A 498 14.06 -30.36 27.11
C ASP A 498 14.93 -31.62 27.31
#